data_AF-N1UZN2-F1
#
_entry.id   AF-N1UZN2-F1
#
_cell.length_a   1.000
_cell.length_b   1.000
_cell.length_c   1.000
_cell.angle_alpha   90.00
_cell.angle_beta   90.00
_cell.angle_gamma   90.00
#
_symmetry.space_group_name_H-M   'P 1'
#
loop_
_entity.id
_entity.type
_entity.pdbx_description
1 polymer ?
#
loop_
_entity_poly.entity_id
_entity_poly.type
_entity_poly.pdbx_seq_one_letter_code
_entity_poly.pdbx_strand_id
1 'polypeptide(L)'
;MALKFRNLTVSPEDPVETWGFEGLLAAIERGDRTHWRRIAEALEADPRGEVAQDLREVLAAVENPAMVALFESIQQQILQEAEAHERAAVATRLQEYVRASGLSRAEFAARLGTSQSRLSTYLSGKVVPSAVLMVRAERIAGTSGNGASRQPATMANASRDNDDQDL
;
A
#
# COMPACT_ATOMS: atom_id res chain seq x y z
N MET A 1 17.85 27.26 -22.54
CA MET A 1 18.46 26.62 -23.72
C MET A 1 17.83 25.23 -23.78
N ALA A 2 17.31 24.78 -24.92
CA ALA A 2 16.65 23.47 -24.98
C ALA A 2 17.68 22.34 -24.74
N LEU A 3 17.40 21.45 -23.79
CA LEU A 3 18.19 20.23 -23.61
C LEU A 3 18.10 19.40 -24.89
N LYS A 4 19.18 18.73 -25.27
CA LYS A 4 19.19 17.79 -26.39
C LYS A 4 20.02 16.57 -26.01
N PHE A 5 19.41 15.40 -26.07
CA PHE A 5 20.11 14.14 -25.92
C PHE A 5 20.96 13.89 -27.18
N ARG A 6 22.25 13.64 -26.98
CA ARG A 6 23.18 13.32 -28.07
C ARG A 6 23.30 11.81 -28.12
N ASN A 7 23.35 11.25 -29.33
CA ASN A 7 23.48 9.80 -29.56
C ASN A 7 22.33 8.93 -29.03
N LEU A 8 21.16 9.53 -28.77
CA LEU A 8 19.93 8.84 -28.38
C LEU A 8 18.82 9.09 -29.41
N THR A 9 17.96 8.09 -29.60
CA THR A 9 16.75 8.20 -30.44
C THR A 9 15.57 8.84 -29.70
N VAL A 10 15.69 9.03 -28.39
CA VAL A 10 14.70 9.67 -27.51
C VAL A 10 15.00 11.15 -27.29
N SER A 11 13.95 11.92 -26.98
CA SER A 11 13.93 13.35 -26.77
C SER A 11 13.70 13.70 -25.29
N PRO A 12 14.21 14.83 -24.78
CA PRO A 12 13.85 15.34 -23.45
C PRO A 12 12.36 15.63 -23.24
N GLU A 13 11.57 15.61 -24.33
CA GLU A 13 10.11 15.72 -24.25
C GLU A 13 9.39 14.37 -24.12
N ASP A 14 10.08 13.26 -24.37
CA ASP A 14 9.51 11.91 -24.25
C ASP A 14 9.29 11.54 -22.77
N PRO A 15 8.47 10.54 -22.44
CA PRO A 15 8.31 10.06 -21.06
C PRO A 15 9.66 9.70 -20.43
N VAL A 16 9.88 10.05 -19.16
CA VAL A 16 11.19 9.90 -18.49
C VAL A 16 11.64 8.45 -18.44
N GLU A 17 10.68 7.53 -18.37
CA GLU A 17 10.86 6.08 -18.40
C GLU A 17 11.57 5.59 -19.66
N THR A 18 11.56 6.40 -20.73
CA THR A 18 12.22 6.06 -22.00
C THR A 18 13.62 6.66 -22.15
N TRP A 19 14.03 7.55 -21.25
CA TRP A 19 15.29 8.30 -21.38
C TRP A 19 16.53 7.43 -21.17
N GLY A 20 16.40 6.39 -20.35
CA GLY A 20 17.50 5.54 -19.91
C GLY A 20 18.62 6.32 -19.21
N PHE A 21 19.74 5.64 -18.97
CA PHE A 21 20.91 6.19 -18.30
C PHE A 21 21.40 7.52 -18.90
N GLU A 22 21.70 7.54 -20.21
CA GLU A 22 22.30 8.69 -20.89
C GLU A 22 21.37 9.92 -20.93
N GLY A 23 20.07 9.70 -21.07
CA GLY A 23 19.07 10.78 -21.05
C GLY A 23 18.91 11.37 -19.65
N LEU A 24 18.87 10.52 -18.63
CA LEU A 24 18.84 10.93 -17.22
C LEU A 24 20.11 11.69 -16.82
N LEU A 25 21.29 11.19 -17.19
CA LEU A 25 22.57 11.88 -16.95
C LEU A 25 22.57 13.27 -17.59
N ALA A 26 22.16 13.37 -18.86
CA ALA A 26 22.06 14.65 -19.55
C ALA A 26 21.06 15.61 -18.88
N ALA A 27 19.92 15.11 -18.40
CA ALA A 27 18.91 15.91 -17.71
C ALA A 27 19.39 16.41 -16.34
N ILE A 28 20.20 15.62 -15.64
CA ILE A 28 20.74 16.02 -14.34
C ILE A 28 21.85 17.05 -14.52
N GLU A 29 22.83 16.81 -15.39
CA GLU A 29 23.98 17.69 -15.54
C GLU A 29 23.67 19.00 -16.28
N ARG A 30 22.76 18.95 -17.26
CA ARG A 30 22.52 20.04 -18.21
C ARG A 30 21.06 20.47 -18.32
N GLY A 31 20.15 19.73 -17.70
CA GLY A 31 18.73 20.07 -17.68
C GLY A 31 18.43 21.23 -16.74
N ASP A 32 17.14 21.55 -16.67
CA ASP A 32 16.61 22.60 -15.82
C ASP A 32 15.53 22.06 -14.89
N ARG A 33 14.93 22.95 -14.09
CA ARG A 33 13.86 22.60 -13.14
C ARG A 33 12.68 21.85 -13.77
N THR A 34 12.38 22.07 -15.05
CA THR A 34 11.29 21.36 -15.75
C THR A 34 11.64 19.88 -15.89
N HIS A 35 12.87 19.57 -16.29
CA HIS A 35 13.36 18.20 -16.42
C HIS A 35 13.44 17.51 -15.06
N TRP A 36 13.93 18.21 -14.03
CA TRP A 36 14.03 17.67 -12.68
C TRP A 36 12.66 17.39 -12.06
N ARG A 37 11.66 18.24 -12.33
CA ARG A 37 10.28 17.99 -11.93
C ARG A 37 9.73 16.72 -12.59
N ARG A 38 10.00 16.50 -13.89
CA ARG A 38 9.56 15.29 -14.58
C ARG A 38 10.20 14.03 -13.99
N ILE A 39 11.49 14.10 -13.64
CA ILE A 39 12.17 13.01 -12.95
C ILE A 39 11.50 12.75 -11.59
N ALA A 40 11.24 13.80 -10.80
CA ALA A 40 10.55 13.66 -9.52
C ALA A 40 9.14 13.05 -9.67
N GLU A 41 8.37 13.47 -10.67
CA GLU A 41 7.03 12.92 -10.96
C GLU A 41 7.09 11.43 -11.34
N ALA A 42 8.08 11.03 -12.14
CA ALA A 42 8.29 9.62 -12.48
C ALA A 42 8.68 8.79 -11.23
N LEU A 43 9.50 9.35 -10.34
CA LEU A 43 9.86 8.72 -9.07
C LEU A 43 8.66 8.64 -8.12
N GLU A 44 7.80 9.66 -8.06
CA GLU A 44 6.58 9.63 -7.25
C GLU A 44 5.59 8.57 -7.76
N ALA A 45 5.51 8.39 -9.09
CA ALA A 45 4.66 7.39 -9.71
C ALA A 45 5.12 5.94 -9.44
N ASP A 46 6.44 5.68 -9.51
CA ASP A 46 7.02 4.39 -9.16
C ASP A 46 8.35 4.53 -8.39
N PRO A 47 8.29 4.67 -7.04
CA PRO A 47 9.46 4.91 -6.19
C PRO A 47 10.54 3.83 -6.24
N ARG A 48 10.18 2.61 -6.68
CA ARG A 48 11.08 1.46 -6.75
C ARG A 48 11.28 0.96 -8.19
N GLY A 49 10.75 1.69 -9.17
CA GLY A 49 10.75 1.36 -10.58
C GLY A 49 12.10 1.58 -11.26
N GLU A 50 12.09 1.40 -12.58
CA GLU A 50 13.26 1.47 -13.45
C GLU A 50 13.94 2.86 -13.39
N VAL A 51 13.17 3.95 -13.45
CA VAL A 51 13.72 5.32 -13.33
C VAL A 51 14.48 5.53 -12.01
N ALA A 52 13.99 4.95 -10.89
CA ALA A 52 14.68 5.03 -9.61
C ALA A 52 15.98 4.22 -9.59
N GLN A 53 16.03 3.10 -10.33
CA GLN A 53 17.22 2.27 -10.48
C GLN A 53 18.27 2.99 -11.33
N ASP A 54 17.89 3.43 -12.53
CA ASP A 54 18.74 4.18 -13.45
C ASP A 54 19.28 5.45 -12.79
N LEU A 55 18.45 6.18 -12.05
CA LEU A 55 18.87 7.37 -11.34
C LEU A 55 19.99 7.06 -10.34
N ARG A 56 19.95 5.95 -9.60
CA ARG A 56 21.05 5.58 -8.69
C ARG A 56 22.36 5.33 -9.43
N GLU A 57 22.29 4.69 -10.60
CA GLU A 57 23.47 4.47 -11.44
C GLU A 57 24.03 5.78 -11.99
N VAL A 58 23.14 6.67 -12.46
CA VAL A 58 23.52 8.00 -12.96
C VAL A 58 24.15 8.84 -11.87
N LEU A 59 23.57 8.89 -10.66
CA LEU A 59 24.12 9.66 -9.55
C LEU A 59 25.51 9.16 -9.12
N ALA A 60 25.83 7.88 -9.32
CA ALA A 60 27.17 7.35 -9.11
C ALA A 60 28.20 7.83 -10.16
N ALA A 61 27.74 8.29 -11.33
CA ALA A 61 28.56 8.85 -12.40
C ALA A 61 28.65 10.37 -12.39
N VAL A 62 27.75 11.07 -11.70
CA VAL A 62 27.72 12.54 -11.62
C VAL A 62 28.84 13.06 -10.73
N GLU A 63 29.69 13.94 -11.27
CA GLU A 63 30.84 14.50 -10.54
C GLU A 63 30.46 15.55 -9.47
N ASN A 64 29.30 16.21 -9.61
CA ASN A 64 28.88 17.31 -8.74
C ASN A 64 28.19 16.80 -7.46
N PRO A 65 28.84 16.86 -6.27
CA PRO A 65 28.28 16.28 -5.05
C PRO A 65 27.01 16.98 -4.54
N ALA A 66 26.84 18.27 -4.84
CA ALA A 66 25.64 19.02 -4.45
C ALA A 66 24.41 18.55 -5.24
N MET A 67 24.60 18.24 -6.52
CA MET A 67 23.56 17.66 -7.37
C MET A 67 23.19 16.25 -6.91
N VAL A 68 24.20 15.43 -6.59
CA VAL A 68 23.99 14.09 -6.03
C VAL A 68 23.17 14.14 -4.75
N ALA A 69 23.61 14.96 -3.78
CA ALA A 69 22.91 15.10 -2.50
C ALA A 69 21.46 15.59 -2.66
N LEU A 70 21.20 16.49 -3.62
CA LEU A 70 19.85 16.96 -3.91
C LEU A 70 18.95 15.81 -4.38
N PHE A 71 19.35 15.08 -5.42
CA PHE A 71 18.53 14.00 -5.97
C PHE A 71 18.40 12.80 -5.01
N GLU A 72 19.44 12.48 -4.25
CA GLU A 72 19.34 11.48 -3.18
C GLU A 72 18.31 11.91 -2.13
N SER A 73 18.30 13.20 -1.73
CA SER A 73 17.31 13.69 -0.75
C SER A 73 15.87 13.58 -1.27
N ILE A 74 15.66 13.86 -2.55
CA ILE A 74 14.36 13.71 -3.22
C ILE A 74 13.95 12.24 -3.23
N GLN A 75 14.83 11.33 -3.66
CA GLN A 75 14.56 9.89 -3.66
C GLN A 75 14.23 9.37 -2.26
N GLN A 76 15.00 9.77 -1.24
CA GLN A 76 14.75 9.36 0.13
C GLN A 76 13.39 9.85 0.63
N GLN A 77 13.01 11.10 0.34
CA GLN A 77 11.70 11.62 0.73
C GLN A 77 10.57 10.82 0.08
N ILE A 78 10.64 10.58 -1.23
CA ILE A 78 9.63 9.81 -1.97
C ILE A 78 9.49 8.39 -1.41
N LEU A 79 10.61 7.72 -1.10
CA LEU A 79 10.60 6.38 -0.51
C LEU A 79 9.93 6.35 0.88
N GLN A 80 10.20 7.36 1.72
CA GLN A 80 9.59 7.47 3.04
C GLN A 80 8.08 7.72 2.96
N GLU A 81 7.65 8.58 2.03
CA GLU A 81 6.23 8.85 1.79
C GLU A 81 5.51 7.61 1.26
N ALA A 82 6.13 6.87 0.34
CA ALA A 82 5.60 5.61 -0.17
C ALA A 82 5.47 4.55 0.95
N GLU A 83 6.49 4.37 1.78
CA GLU A 83 6.43 3.45 2.92
C GLU A 83 5.32 3.87 3.91
N ALA A 84 5.20 5.16 4.22
CA ALA A 84 4.15 5.66 5.10
C ALA A 84 2.75 5.37 4.54
N HIS A 85 2.55 5.54 3.24
CA HIS A 85 1.31 5.21 2.56
C HIS A 85 1.00 3.70 2.59
N GLU A 86 1.99 2.85 2.32
CA GLU A 86 1.87 1.39 2.42
C GLU A 86 1.48 0.95 3.85
N ARG A 87 2.10 1.54 4.88
CA ARG A 87 1.79 1.26 6.29
C ARG A 87 0.36 1.68 6.65
N ALA A 88 -0.09 2.83 6.15
CA ALA A 88 -1.46 3.30 6.32
C ALA A 88 -2.47 2.39 5.61
N ALA A 89 -2.14 1.87 4.42
CA ALA A 89 -2.98 0.92 3.70
C ALA A 89 -3.15 -0.40 4.48
N VAL A 90 -2.07 -0.93 5.06
CA VAL A 90 -2.14 -2.13 5.93
C VAL A 90 -3.04 -1.89 7.15
N ALA A 91 -2.90 -0.73 7.81
CA ALA A 91 -3.72 -0.39 8.96
C ALA A 91 -5.21 -0.26 8.58
N THR A 92 -5.50 0.40 7.46
CA THR A 92 -6.85 0.54 6.89
C THR A 92 -7.46 -0.83 6.62
N ARG A 93 -6.71 -1.72 5.97
CA ARG A 93 -7.17 -3.08 5.68
C ARG A 93 -7.49 -3.89 6.95
N LEU A 94 -6.66 -3.75 7.99
CA LEU A 94 -6.94 -4.39 9.27
C LEU A 94 -8.19 -3.83 9.95
N GLN A 95 -8.42 -2.51 9.87
CA GLN A 95 -9.64 -1.87 10.37
C GLN A 95 -10.88 -2.40 9.65
N GLU A 96 -10.81 -2.59 8.32
CA GLU A 96 -11.88 -3.21 7.53
C GLU A 96 -12.20 -4.63 8.02
N TYR A 97 -11.18 -5.45 8.28
CA TYR A 97 -11.38 -6.80 8.81
C TYR A 97 -12.03 -6.80 10.20
N VAL A 98 -11.63 -5.88 11.09
CA VAL A 98 -12.28 -5.73 12.39
C VAL A 98 -13.76 -5.38 12.20
N ARG A 99 -14.07 -4.39 11.36
CA ARG A 99 -15.45 -3.96 11.10
C ARG A 99 -16.30 -5.08 10.49
N ALA A 100 -15.76 -5.77 9.48
CA ALA A 100 -16.46 -6.87 8.79
C ALA A 100 -16.70 -8.09 9.69
N SER A 101 -15.83 -8.32 10.69
CA SER A 101 -16.01 -9.44 11.62
C SER A 101 -17.20 -9.29 12.57
N GLY A 102 -17.68 -8.06 12.81
CA GLY A 102 -18.71 -7.75 13.81
C GLY A 102 -18.28 -7.98 15.27
N LEU A 103 -17.02 -8.35 15.53
CA LEU A 103 -16.49 -8.62 16.86
C LEU A 103 -16.11 -7.32 17.58
N SER A 104 -16.16 -7.35 18.91
CA SER A 104 -15.49 -6.32 19.69
C SER A 104 -13.97 -6.37 19.48
N ARG A 105 -13.28 -5.26 19.77
CA ARG A 105 -11.82 -5.19 19.66
C ARG A 105 -11.10 -6.22 20.54
N ALA A 106 -11.66 -6.55 21.70
CA ALA A 106 -11.08 -7.54 22.60
C ALA A 106 -11.20 -8.96 22.03
N GLU A 107 -12.38 -9.33 21.54
CA GLU A 107 -12.62 -10.64 20.91
C GLU A 107 -11.81 -10.81 19.63
N PHE A 108 -11.74 -9.77 18.79
CA PHE A 108 -10.93 -9.78 17.59
C PHE A 108 -9.44 -9.96 17.92
N ALA A 109 -8.92 -9.23 18.90
CA ALA A 109 -7.53 -9.37 19.34
C ALA A 109 -7.24 -10.79 19.84
N ALA A 110 -8.13 -11.36 20.64
CA ALA A 110 -7.99 -12.74 21.14
C ALA A 110 -7.94 -13.76 19.99
N ARG A 111 -8.87 -13.67 19.02
CA ARG A 111 -8.86 -14.56 17.83
C ARG A 111 -7.67 -14.33 16.92
N LEU A 112 -7.21 -13.09 16.82
CA LEU A 112 -5.99 -12.73 16.09
C LEU A 112 -4.73 -13.27 16.78
N GLY A 113 -4.80 -13.59 18.08
CA GLY A 113 -3.68 -14.08 18.88
C GLY A 113 -2.76 -12.96 19.38
N THR A 114 -3.34 -11.79 19.72
CA THR A 114 -2.60 -10.64 20.25
C THR A 114 -3.39 -9.92 21.34
N SER A 115 -2.75 -8.98 22.05
CA SER A 115 -3.45 -8.18 23.05
C SER A 115 -4.23 -7.04 22.42
N GLN A 116 -5.29 -6.56 23.09
CA GLN A 116 -6.07 -5.40 22.62
C GLN A 116 -5.21 -4.14 22.46
N SER A 117 -4.22 -3.95 23.35
CA SER A 117 -3.25 -2.85 23.24
C SER A 117 -2.44 -2.96 21.95
N ARG A 118 -1.88 -4.14 21.66
CA ARG A 118 -1.09 -4.36 20.45
C ARG A 118 -1.91 -4.29 19.17
N LEU A 119 -3.15 -4.78 19.20
CA LEU A 119 -4.12 -4.54 18.12
C LEU A 119 -4.33 -3.03 17.89
N SER A 120 -4.47 -2.24 18.96
CA SER A 120 -4.65 -0.79 18.84
C SER A 120 -3.45 -0.11 18.18
N THR A 121 -2.23 -0.57 18.49
CA THR A 121 -1.01 -0.12 17.82
C THR A 121 -1.04 -0.44 16.33
N TYR A 122 -1.45 -1.65 15.94
CA TYR A 122 -1.59 -2.03 14.53
C TYR A 122 -2.62 -1.18 13.80
N LEU A 123 -3.80 -0.97 14.40
CA LEU A 123 -4.88 -0.17 13.82
C LEU A 123 -4.48 1.30 13.64
N SER A 124 -3.54 1.80 14.44
CA SER A 124 -2.98 3.16 14.30
C SER A 124 -1.86 3.27 13.25
N GLY A 125 -1.42 2.17 12.63
CA GLY A 125 -0.31 2.15 11.67
C GLY A 125 1.09 2.30 12.28
N LYS A 126 1.19 2.58 13.60
CA LYS A 126 2.47 2.71 14.31
C LYS A 126 3.36 1.46 14.17
N VAL A 127 2.75 0.28 14.19
CA VAL A 127 3.44 -0.99 13.95
C VAL A 127 2.71 -1.75 12.85
N VAL A 128 3.47 -2.24 11.87
CA VAL A 128 2.92 -3.07 10.80
C VAL A 128 2.75 -4.51 11.35
N PRO A 129 1.53 -5.08 11.33
CA PRO A 129 1.34 -6.47 11.67
C PRO A 129 2.05 -7.39 10.67
N SER A 130 2.52 -8.56 11.11
CA SER A 130 3.12 -9.53 10.20
C SER A 130 2.10 -10.03 9.17
N ALA A 131 2.58 -10.52 8.02
CA ALA A 131 1.73 -11.09 6.98
C ALA A 131 0.85 -12.24 7.51
N VAL A 132 1.37 -13.07 8.42
CA VAL A 132 0.61 -14.15 9.07
C VAL A 132 -0.60 -13.62 9.85
N LEU A 133 -0.46 -12.47 10.53
CA LEU A 133 -1.58 -11.83 11.23
C LEU A 133 -2.61 -11.26 10.24
N MET A 134 -2.17 -10.69 9.13
CA MET A 134 -3.09 -10.17 8.09
C MET A 134 -3.94 -11.28 7.47
N VAL A 135 -3.34 -12.41 7.11
CA VAL A 135 -4.07 -13.60 6.61
C VAL A 135 -5.07 -14.14 7.64
N ARG A 136 -4.70 -14.11 8.93
CA ARG A 136 -5.61 -14.53 10.01
C ARG A 136 -6.77 -13.56 10.18
N ALA A 137 -6.50 -12.25 10.14
CA ALA A 137 -7.52 -11.20 10.23
C ALA A 137 -8.56 -11.31 9.11
N GLU A 138 -8.11 -11.57 7.88
CA GLU A 138 -8.99 -11.80 6.73
C GLU A 138 -9.93 -13.00 6.95
N ARG A 139 -9.41 -14.12 7.44
CA ARG A 139 -10.22 -15.31 7.74
C ARG A 139 -11.24 -15.05 8.85
N ILE A 140 -10.85 -14.32 9.90
CA ILE A 140 -11.75 -13.92 10.99
C ILE A 140 -12.91 -13.10 10.44
N ALA A 141 -12.63 -12.13 9.55
CA ALA A 141 -13.64 -11.32 8.89
C ALA A 141 -14.61 -12.17 8.03
N GLY A 142 -14.09 -13.11 7.23
CA GLY A 142 -14.91 -13.97 6.36
C GLY A 142 -15.79 -14.99 7.11
N THR A 143 -15.39 -15.41 8.32
CA THR A 143 -16.14 -16.43 9.07
C THR A 143 -17.46 -15.89 9.62
N SER A 144 -17.50 -14.64 10.07
CA SER A 144 -18.74 -14.01 10.58
C SER A 144 -19.76 -13.75 9.48
N GLY A 145 -19.33 -13.44 8.26
CA GLY A 145 -20.22 -13.25 7.10
C GLY A 145 -20.92 -14.53 6.64
N ASN A 146 -20.32 -15.70 6.89
CA ASN A 146 -20.88 -17.00 6.47
C ASN A 146 -21.74 -17.67 7.57
N GLY A 147 -21.61 -17.22 8.82
CA GLY A 147 -22.34 -17.76 9.98
C GLY A 147 -23.80 -17.29 10.08
N ALA A 148 -24.16 -16.17 9.46
CA ALA A 148 -25.54 -15.67 9.43
C ALA A 148 -26.46 -16.45 8.47
N SER A 149 -25.90 -17.28 7.58
CA SER A 149 -26.64 -18.03 6.55
C SER A 149 -26.85 -19.52 6.87
N ARG A 150 -26.51 -19.97 8.09
CA ARG A 150 -26.72 -21.36 8.55
C ARG A 150 -27.39 -21.39 9.92
N GLN A 151 -28.69 -21.13 9.98
CA GLN A 151 -29.55 -21.71 11.02
C GLN A 151 -30.26 -22.93 10.44
N PRO A 152 -30.12 -24.13 11.03
CA PRO A 152 -30.82 -25.33 10.60
C PRO A 152 -32.28 -25.26 11.07
N ALA A 153 -33.20 -25.39 10.12
CA ALA A 153 -34.62 -25.63 10.39
C ALA A 153 -34.79 -26.97 11.10
N THR A 154 -34.86 -26.95 12.44
CA THR A 154 -35.28 -28.11 13.22
C THR A 154 -36.03 -27.65 14.45
N MET A 155 -37.36 -27.67 14.35
CA MET A 155 -38.33 -28.17 15.34
C MET A 155 -39.70 -27.53 15.10
N ALA A 156 -40.43 -28.04 14.10
CA ALA A 156 -41.89 -28.00 14.14
C ALA A 156 -42.34 -29.14 15.07
N ASN A 157 -42.53 -28.77 16.34
CA ASN A 157 -43.12 -29.57 17.38
C ASN A 157 -44.59 -29.84 17.02
N ALA A 158 -44.89 -31.01 16.46
CA ALA A 158 -46.25 -31.48 16.25
C ALA A 158 -46.62 -32.41 17.40
N SER A 159 -47.13 -31.84 18.50
CA SER A 159 -48.04 -32.52 19.43
C SER A 159 -48.60 -31.55 20.48
N ARG A 160 -49.95 -31.54 20.55
CA ARG A 160 -50.88 -31.05 21.59
C ARG A 160 -51.45 -29.64 21.43
N ASP A 161 -52.70 -29.60 20.94
CA ASP A 161 -53.96 -29.25 21.63
C ASP A 161 -55.06 -29.49 20.57
N ASN A 162 -56.05 -30.39 20.66
CA ASN A 162 -57.04 -30.67 21.70
C ASN A 162 -57.59 -29.41 22.35
N ASP A 163 -58.59 -28.80 21.73
CA ASP A 163 -59.83 -28.43 22.39
C ASP A 163 -60.94 -28.18 21.33
N ASP A 164 -62.08 -28.80 21.61
CA ASP A 164 -63.46 -28.40 21.34
C ASP A 164 -63.72 -27.26 20.35
N GLN A 165 -64.60 -27.53 19.36
CA GLN A 165 -65.88 -26.81 19.23
C GLN A 165 -66.78 -27.40 18.14
N ASP A 166 -67.95 -27.87 18.57
CA ASP A 166 -69.29 -27.59 18.04
C ASP A 166 -69.56 -27.77 16.52
N LEU A 167 -70.15 -28.92 16.17
CA LEU A 167 -71.52 -29.12 15.63
C LEU A 167 -71.65 -30.43 14.84
#